data_AF-A0A7Y3N5Y1-F1
#
_entry.id   AF-A0A7Y3N5Y1-F1
#
_cell.length_a   1.000
_cell.length_b   1.000
_cell.length_c   1.000
_cell.angle_alpha   90.00
_cell.angle_beta   90.00
_cell.angle_gamma   90.00
#
_symmetry.space_group_name_H-M   'P 1'
#
loop_
_entity.id
_entity.type
_entity.pdbx_description
1 polymer ?
#
loop_
_entity_poly.entity_id
_entity_poly.type
_entity_poly.pdbx_seq_one_letter_code
_entity_poly.pdbx_strand_id
1 'polypeptide(L)' 'MSKNHRNRSWRAQWVPEPISRTAIHQSGVTARVSPSPTDSTKDRITLENTTQLDLARWDLGKLTEQAVKLWIEGEF' A
#
# COMPACT_ATOMS: atom_id res chain seq x y z
N MET A 1 -0.48 -8.96 -29.96
CA MET A 1 -1.02 -8.34 -28.73
C MET A 1 0.10 -8.23 -27.71
N SER A 2 0.62 -7.02 -27.48
CA SER A 2 1.73 -6.78 -26.54
C SER A 2 1.17 -6.81 -25.12
N LYS A 3 1.29 -7.95 -24.43
CA LYS A 3 0.92 -8.04 -23.01
C LYS A 3 2.01 -7.37 -22.20
N ASN A 4 1.68 -6.23 -21.60
CA ASN A 4 2.50 -5.50 -20.63
C ASN A 4 2.75 -6.34 -19.37
N HIS A 5 3.69 -7.29 -19.43
CA HIS A 5 4.12 -8.11 -18.28
C HIS A 5 5.09 -7.37 -17.33
N ARG A 6 5.47 -6.11 -17.63
CA ARG A 6 6.50 -5.37 -16.88
C ARG A 6 5.99 -4.47 -15.75
N ASN A 7 4.68 -4.27 -15.58
CA ASN A 7 4.15 -3.18 -14.73
C ASN A 7 3.36 -3.59 -13.47
N ARG A 8 3.50 -4.85 -13.02
CA ARG A 8 2.94 -5.32 -11.73
C ARG A 8 4.00 -5.83 -10.74
N SER A 9 5.29 -5.65 -11.02
CA SER A 9 6.39 -6.13 -10.15
C SER A 9 6.29 -5.62 -8.72
N TRP A 10 5.84 -4.38 -8.54
CA TRP A 10 5.66 -3.78 -7.23
C TRP A 10 4.51 -4.41 -6.43
N ARG A 11 3.41 -4.86 -7.07
CA ARG A 11 2.28 -5.49 -6.35
C ARG A 11 2.70 -6.80 -5.68
N ALA A 12 3.60 -7.56 -6.30
CA ALA A 12 4.14 -8.78 -5.70
C ALA A 12 4.95 -8.52 -4.42
N GLN A 13 5.28 -7.26 -4.13
CA GLN A 13 5.95 -6.85 -2.90
C GLN A 13 4.96 -6.55 -1.78
N TRP A 14 3.66 -6.49 -2.07
CA TRP A 14 2.58 -6.28 -1.12
C TRP A 14 1.80 -7.57 -0.91
N VAL A 15 1.48 -7.86 0.35
CA VAL A 15 0.62 -8.97 0.75
C VAL A 15 -0.64 -8.36 1.37
N PRO A 16 -1.77 -8.33 0.64
CA PRO A 16 -3.03 -7.80 1.16
C PRO A 16 -3.68 -8.78 2.15
N GLU A 17 -4.43 -8.23 3.10
CA GLU A 17 -5.20 -8.92 4.13
C GLU A 17 -6.62 -8.30 4.20
N PRO A 18 -7.56 -8.80 3.37
CA PRO A 18 -8.86 -8.15 3.14
C PRO A 18 -9.73 -7.95 4.37
N ILE A 19 -9.63 -8.89 5.32
CA ILE A 19 -10.43 -8.86 6.55
C ILE A 19 -10.03 -7.67 7.42
N SER A 20 -8.74 -7.38 7.51
CA SER A 20 -8.20 -6.26 8.28
C SER A 20 -8.05 -4.97 7.46
N ARG A 21 -8.33 -5.03 6.15
CA ARG A 21 -8.10 -3.94 5.18
C ARG A 21 -6.66 -3.42 5.29
N THR A 22 -5.71 -4.34 5.39
CA THR A 22 -4.28 -4.06 5.50
C THR A 22 -3.52 -4.64 4.33
N ALA A 23 -2.37 -4.07 3.99
CA ALA A 23 -1.42 -4.65 3.06
C ALA A 23 -0.01 -4.47 3.61
N ILE A 24 0.75 -5.57 3.66
CA ILE A 24 2.11 -5.58 4.21
C ILE A 24 3.10 -5.61 3.06
N HIS A 25 4.00 -4.62 3.03
CA HIS A 25 5.07 -4.57 2.05
C HIS A 25 6.30 -5.36 2.51
N GLN A 26 7.11 -5.88 1.58
CA GLN A 26 8.38 -6.56 1.85
C GLN A 26 9.40 -5.70 2.63
N SER A 27 9.22 -4.38 2.67
CA SER A 27 10.02 -3.49 3.51
C SER A 27 9.61 -3.50 5.00
N GLY A 28 8.55 -4.21 5.37
CA GLY A 28 7.97 -4.22 6.71
C GLY A 28 6.93 -3.10 6.96
N VAL A 29 6.76 -2.18 6.01
CA VAL A 29 5.71 -1.14 6.09
C VAL A 29 4.35 -1.79 5.94
N THR A 30 3.41 -1.39 6.79
CA THR A 30 2.01 -1.83 6.71
C THR A 30 1.16 -0.67 6.26
N ALA A 31 0.45 -0.82 5.15
CA ALA A 31 -0.61 0.09 4.76
C ALA A 31 -1.91 -0.39 5.40
N ARG A 32 -2.67 0.53 5.99
CA ARG A 32 -3.99 0.26 6.56
C ARG A 32 -5.00 1.24 6.00
N VAL A 33 -6.16 0.71 5.62
CA VAL A 33 -7.33 1.51 5.22
C VAL A 33 -8.30 1.58 6.39
N SER A 34 -8.67 2.80 6.79
CA SER A 34 -9.65 3.04 7.85
C SER A 34 -10.60 4.17 7.43
N PRO A 35 -11.85 4.22 7.92
CA PRO A 35 -12.71 5.38 7.70
C PRO A 35 -12.02 6.67 8.17
N SER A 36 -12.19 7.75 7.43
CA SER A 36 -11.63 9.05 7.82
C SER A 36 -12.30 9.52 9.12
N PRO A 37 -11.52 9.97 10.12
CA PRO A 37 -12.06 10.41 11.41
C PRO A 37 -12.88 11.71 11.31
N THR A 38 -12.72 12.47 10.22
CA THR A 38 -13.38 13.77 10.02
C THR A 38 -14.45 13.74 8.94
N ASP A 39 -14.53 12.67 8.14
CA ASP A 39 -15.46 12.55 7.01
C ASP A 39 -15.83 11.09 6.81
N SER A 40 -17.02 10.70 7.26
CA SER A 40 -17.49 9.31 7.20
C SER A 40 -17.72 8.78 5.78
N THR A 41 -17.66 9.63 4.75
CA THR A 41 -17.80 9.23 3.35
C THR A 41 -16.48 8.85 2.68
N LYS A 42 -15.35 9.01 3.39
CA LYS A 42 -14.01 8.79 2.85
C LYS A 42 -13.24 7.78 3.67
N ASP A 43 -12.39 7.04 2.99
CA ASP A 43 -11.34 6.25 3.64
C ASP A 43 -10.04 7.07 3.74
N ARG A 44 -9.25 6.77 4.76
CA ARG A 44 -7.89 7.23 4.97
C ARG A 44 -6.95 6.04 4.94
N ILE A 45 -5.87 6.18 4.18
CA ILE A 45 -4.76 5.23 4.17
C ILE A 45 -3.67 5.74 5.12
N THR A 46 -3.22 4.88 6.01
CA THR A 46 -2.10 5.14 6.92
C THR A 46 -0.99 4.14 6.68
N LEU A 47 0.26 4.62 6.65
CA LEU A 47 1.44 3.75 6.64
C LEU A 47 2.00 3.64 8.06
N GLU A 48 2.06 2.41 8.56
CA GLU A 48 2.63 2.03 9.85
C GLU A 48 4.05 1.46 9.66
N ASN A 49 4.84 1.41 10.74
CA ASN A 49 6.24 0.94 10.75
C ASN A 49 7.23 1.71 9.85
N THR A 50 6.91 2.96 9.50
CA THR A 50 7.76 3.78 8.62
C THR A 50 9.08 4.22 9.26
N THR A 51 9.16 4.22 10.60
CA THR A 51 10.39 4.61 11.35
C THR A 51 11.51 3.58 11.23
N GLN A 52 11.19 2.33 10.91
CA GLN A 52 12.16 1.24 10.71
C GLN A 52 12.50 1.02 9.24
N LEU A 53 11.99 1.89 8.34
CA LEU A 53 12.20 1.76 6.92
C LEU A 53 13.66 2.03 6.56
N ASP A 54 14.31 1.04 5.93
CA ASP A 54 15.61 1.23 5.31
C ASP A 54 15.49 2.15 4.09
N LEU A 55 15.73 3.44 4.30
CA LEU A 55 15.65 4.48 3.27
C LEU A 55 16.75 4.40 2.21
N ALA A 56 17.82 3.61 2.43
CA ALA A 56 18.82 3.35 1.40
C ALA A 56 18.28 2.41 0.31
N ARG A 57 17.29 1.58 0.66
CA ARG A 57 16.70 0.56 -0.22
C ARG A 57 15.29 0.92 -0.68
N TRP A 58 14.52 1.62 0.15
CA TRP A 58 13.10 1.87 -0.06
C TRP A 58 12.78 3.36 0.01
N ASP A 59 11.79 3.78 -0.79
CA ASP A 59 11.33 5.16 -0.84
C ASP A 59 9.91 5.25 -0.28
N LEU A 60 9.73 6.03 0.79
CA LEU A 60 8.45 6.17 1.47
C LEU A 60 7.37 6.83 0.58
N GLY A 61 7.76 7.76 -0.30
CA GLY A 61 6.86 8.38 -1.25
C GLY A 61 6.30 7.35 -2.23
N LYS A 62 7.18 6.51 -2.81
CA LYS A 62 6.77 5.41 -3.70
C LYS A 62 5.89 4.39 -3.00
N LEU A 63 6.18 4.04 -1.75
CA LEU A 63 5.32 3.13 -0.97
C LEU A 63 3.93 3.73 -0.72
N THR A 64 3.86 5.05 -0.50
CA THR A 64 2.59 5.78 -0.35
C THR A 64 1.78 5.73 -1.64
N GLU A 65 2.40 6.04 -2.79
CA GLU A 65 1.73 5.96 -4.10
C GLU A 65 1.21 4.55 -4.41
N GLN A 66 2.00 3.53 -4.08
CA GLN A 66 1.63 2.12 -4.26
C GLN A 66 0.45 1.72 -3.36
N ALA A 67 0.47 2.11 -2.08
CA ALA A 67 -0.63 1.84 -1.16
C ALA A 67 -1.93 2.52 -1.60
N VAL A 68 -1.87 3.77 -2.08
CA VAL A 68 -3.04 4.46 -2.66
C VAL A 68 -3.57 3.70 -3.88
N LYS A 69 -2.67 3.24 -4.75
CA LYS A 69 -3.04 2.50 -5.95
C LYS A 69 -3.69 1.15 -5.63
N LEU A 70 -3.21 0.41 -4.62
CA LEU A 70 -3.85 -0.81 -4.14
C LEU A 70 -5.28 -0.54 -3.69
N TRP A 71 -5.53 0.56 -2.98
CA TRP A 71 -6.85 0.88 -2.45
C TRP A 71 -7.83 1.25 -3.57
N ILE A 72 -7.39 2.08 -4.52
CA ILE A 72 -8.20 2.44 -5.71
C ILE A 72 -8.58 1.18 -6.51
N GLU A 73 -7.68 0.21 -6.57
CA GLU A 73 -7.92 -1.06 -7.28
C GLU A 73 -8.70 -2.09 -6.47
N GLY A 74 -8.99 -1.82 -5.19
CA GLY A 74 -9.69 -2.75 -4.29
C GLY A 74 -8.85 -3.94 -3.82
N GLU A 75 -7.51 -3.82 -3.88
CA GLU A 75 -6.53 -4.85 -3.56
C GLU A 75 -6.01 -4.67 -2.12
N PHE A 76 -6.91 -4.75 -1.14
CA PHE A 76 -6.64 -4.67 0.30
C PHE A 76 -7.33 -5.78 1.05
#